data_AF-A0A4W2C2S0-F1
#
_entry.id   AF-A0A4W2C2S0-F1
#
_cell.length_a   1.000
_cell.length_b   1.000
_cell.length_c   1.000
_cell.angle_alpha   90.00
_cell.angle_beta   90.00
_cell.angle_gamma   90.00
#
_symmetry.space_group_name_H-M   'P 1'
#
loop_
_entity.id
_entity.type
_entity.pdbx_description
1 polymer ?
#
loop_
_entity_poly.entity_id
_entity_poly.type
_entity_poly.pdbx_seq_one_letter_code
_entity_poly.pdbx_strand_id
1 'polypeptide(L)'
;QPVLTQPVAVSASLGASARLSCTLSSGYNVSNYSIYWYQQKAGNPLRYLLRFKSDSDKHQGSGVPSRFSGSKDASTNAGLLLISGLQPEDEADYYCAVWPSSGSRAQ
;
A
#
# COMPACT_ATOMS: atom_id res chain seq x y z
N GLN A 1 -8.54 5.94 14.99
CA GLN A 1 -7.83 5.20 13.93
C GLN A 1 -8.73 5.20 12.70
N PRO A 2 -8.24 5.56 11.49
CA PRO A 2 -9.07 5.62 10.30
C PRO A 2 -9.62 4.25 9.90
N VAL A 3 -10.82 4.23 9.35
CA VAL A 3 -11.31 3.08 8.58
C VAL A 3 -10.61 3.10 7.22
N LEU A 4 -10.15 1.94 6.76
CA LEU A 4 -9.44 1.79 5.49
C LEU A 4 -10.33 1.08 4.47
N THR A 5 -10.41 1.63 3.27
CA THR A 5 -11.16 1.06 2.15
C THR A 5 -10.20 0.71 1.01
N GLN A 6 -10.27 -0.54 0.54
CA GLN A 6 -9.55 -1.02 -0.64
C GLN A 6 -10.56 -1.46 -1.71
N PRO A 7 -10.19 -1.44 -3.00
CA PRO A 7 -10.97 -2.07 -4.06
C PRO A 7 -11.17 -3.57 -3.75
N VAL A 8 -12.35 -4.10 -4.07
CA VAL A 8 -12.66 -5.53 -3.86
C VAL A 8 -11.74 -6.43 -4.69
N ALA A 9 -11.43 -6.01 -5.92
CA ALA A 9 -10.49 -6.68 -6.79
C ALA A 9 -9.89 -5.67 -7.78
N VAL A 10 -8.68 -5.97 -8.26
CA VAL A 10 -8.03 -5.27 -9.37
C VAL A 10 -7.49 -6.33 -10.32
N SER A 11 -7.71 -6.16 -11.61
CA SER A 11 -7.20 -7.06 -12.65
C SER A 11 -6.43 -6.27 -13.70
N ALA A 12 -5.31 -6.83 -14.14
CA ALA A 12 -4.47 -6.27 -15.19
C ALA A 12 -3.69 -7.40 -15.87
N SER A 13 -3.29 -7.18 -17.13
CA SER A 13 -2.54 -8.17 -17.90
C SER A 13 -1.12 -8.35 -17.37
N LEU A 14 -0.53 -9.53 -17.60
CA LEU A 14 0.89 -9.76 -17.35
C LEU A 14 1.76 -8.72 -18.08
N GLY A 15 2.82 -8.25 -17.40
CA GLY A 15 3.69 -7.17 -17.88
C GLY A 15 3.09 -5.76 -17.76
N ALA A 16 1.78 -5.61 -17.53
CA ALA A 16 1.18 -4.31 -17.24
C ALA A 16 1.46 -3.87 -15.80
N SER A 17 1.01 -2.66 -15.46
CA SER A 17 1.07 -2.16 -14.08
C SER A 17 -0.30 -2.27 -13.40
N ALA A 18 -0.33 -2.73 -12.16
CA ALA A 18 -1.50 -2.64 -11.29
C ALA A 18 -1.31 -1.57 -10.22
N ARG A 19 -2.39 -0.85 -9.91
CA ARG A 19 -2.44 0.16 -8.87
C ARG A 19 -3.54 -0.20 -7.87
N LEU A 20 -3.16 -0.44 -6.63
CA LEU A 20 -4.08 -0.64 -5.52
C LEU A 20 -4.13 0.62 -4.65
N SER A 21 -5.31 0.96 -4.17
CA SER A 21 -5.54 2.10 -3.27
C SER A 21 -5.94 1.62 -1.87
N CYS A 22 -5.51 2.39 -0.87
CA CYS A 22 -5.89 2.26 0.52
C CYS A 22 -6.40 3.63 0.99
N THR A 23 -7.70 3.85 0.88
CA THR A 23 -8.34 5.13 1.19
C THR A 23 -8.68 5.21 2.67
N LEU A 24 -8.28 6.30 3.33
CA LEU A 24 -8.64 6.58 4.70
C LEU A 24 -10.01 7.25 4.76
N SER A 25 -10.81 6.89 5.77
CA SER A 25 -12.08 7.57 6.06
C SER A 25 -11.91 9.08 6.21
N SER A 26 -12.97 9.83 5.92
CA SER A 26 -13.01 11.29 6.10
C SER A 26 -12.65 11.69 7.54
N GLY A 27 -12.12 12.92 7.69
CA GLY A 27 -11.61 13.43 8.98
C GLY A 27 -10.16 13.05 9.27
N TYR A 28 -9.56 12.16 8.48
CA TYR A 28 -8.14 11.84 8.55
C TYR A 28 -7.40 12.36 7.32
N ASN A 29 -6.12 12.69 7.48
CA ASN A 29 -5.25 13.11 6.37
C ASN A 29 -4.14 12.08 6.16
N VAL A 30 -4.08 11.47 4.98
CA VAL A 30 -3.09 10.44 4.62
C VAL A 30 -1.64 10.88 4.81
N SER A 31 -1.35 12.18 4.72
CA SER A 31 0.00 12.72 4.97
C SER A 31 0.47 12.49 6.40
N ASN A 32 -0.46 12.41 7.36
CA ASN A 32 -0.16 12.16 8.78
C ASN A 32 0.15 10.68 9.08
N TYR A 33 -0.03 9.78 8.13
CA TYR A 33 0.09 8.33 8.35
C TYR A 33 1.21 7.72 7.51
N SER A 34 1.89 6.71 8.02
CA SER A 34 2.69 5.80 7.20
C SER A 34 1.78 4.68 6.69
N ILE A 35 1.90 4.32 5.42
CA ILE A 35 1.10 3.26 4.79
C ILE A 35 1.96 2.01 4.68
N TYR A 36 1.43 0.88 5.11
CA TYR A 36 2.06 -0.42 5.04
C TYR A 36 1.27 -1.28 4.07
N TRP A 37 1.99 -2.06 3.26
CA TRP A 37 1.41 -2.99 2.30
C TRP A 37 1.89 -4.40 2.60
N TYR A 38 0.96 -5.34 2.51
CA TYR A 38 1.17 -6.75 2.72
C TYR A 38 0.57 -7.55 1.57
N GLN A 39 1.18 -8.69 1.28
CA GLN A 39 0.72 -9.67 0.32
C GLN A 39 0.40 -10.98 1.04
N GLN A 40 -0.73 -11.61 0.71
CA GLN A 40 -1.07 -12.95 1.15
C GLN A 40 -1.40 -13.82 -0.06
N LYS A 41 -0.61 -14.88 -0.24
CA LYS A 41 -0.93 -15.93 -1.19
C LYS A 41 -1.78 -17.00 -0.50
N ALA A 42 -2.63 -17.69 -1.25
CA ALA A 42 -3.40 -18.81 -0.72
C ALA A 42 -2.51 -19.78 0.06
N GLY A 43 -2.90 -20.12 1.29
CA GLY A 43 -2.15 -21.02 2.18
C GLY A 43 -0.88 -20.45 2.80
N ASN A 44 -0.52 -19.19 2.55
CA ASN A 44 0.68 -18.55 3.10
C ASN A 44 0.32 -17.49 4.17
N PRO A 45 1.25 -17.22 5.11
CA PRO A 45 1.09 -16.09 6.03
C PRO A 45 1.19 -14.75 5.31
N LEU A 46 0.72 -13.67 5.95
CA LEU A 46 0.92 -12.31 5.44
C LEU A 46 2.42 -12.01 5.31
N ARG A 47 2.85 -11.61 4.12
CA ARG A 47 4.19 -11.14 3.81
C ARG A 47 4.19 -9.61 3.79
N TYR A 48 5.06 -8.99 4.58
CA TYR A 48 5.32 -7.55 4.48
C TYR A 48 5.98 -7.21 3.14
N LEU A 49 5.39 -6.25 2.41
CA LEU A 49 5.93 -5.75 1.16
C LEU A 49 6.74 -4.47 1.39
N LEU A 50 6.08 -3.41 1.83
CA LEU A 50 6.72 -2.10 1.98
C LEU A 50 5.96 -1.19 2.93
N ARG A 51 6.65 -0.13 3.35
CA ARG A 51 6.13 1.00 4.10
C ARG A 51 6.49 2.26 3.37
N PHE A 52 5.50 3.11 3.14
CA PHE A 52 5.68 4.43 2.55
C PHE A 52 5.17 5.52 3.50
N LYS A 53 6.08 6.40 3.94
CA LYS A 53 5.73 7.65 4.63
C LYS A 53 5.97 8.85 3.73
N SER A 54 7.15 8.93 3.10
CA SER A 54 7.53 9.91 2.09
C SER A 54 8.61 9.32 1.19
N ASP A 55 9.01 10.04 0.13
CA ASP A 55 10.12 9.59 -0.72
C ASP A 55 11.46 9.49 0.01
N SER A 56 11.66 10.33 1.02
CA SER A 56 12.83 10.31 1.91
C SER A 56 12.73 9.33 3.08
N ASP A 57 11.54 8.78 3.35
CA ASP A 57 11.27 7.87 4.47
C ASP A 57 10.35 6.74 4.00
N LYS A 58 10.97 5.73 3.37
CA LYS A 58 10.30 4.53 2.87
C LYS A 58 11.18 3.31 3.09
N HIS A 59 10.55 2.15 3.27
CA HIS A 59 11.22 0.89 3.50
C HIS A 59 10.61 -0.19 2.63
N GLN A 60 11.47 -0.97 1.97
CA GLN A 60 11.10 -2.14 1.19
C GLN A 60 11.43 -3.39 2.00
N GLY A 61 10.52 -4.36 2.06
CA GLY A 61 10.71 -5.62 2.75
C GLY A 61 11.81 -6.47 2.11
N SER A 62 12.40 -7.35 2.91
CA SER A 62 13.47 -8.23 2.43
C SER A 62 12.99 -9.13 1.28
N GLY A 63 13.78 -9.18 0.21
CA GLY A 63 13.48 -9.95 -1.00
C GLY A 63 12.23 -9.50 -1.77
N VAL A 64 11.67 -8.31 -1.47
CA VAL A 64 10.56 -7.75 -2.23
C VAL A 64 11.11 -7.07 -3.48
N PRO A 65 10.65 -7.45 -4.69
CA PRO A 65 11.19 -6.90 -5.93
C PRO A 65 10.96 -5.38 -6.05
N SER A 66 11.89 -4.68 -6.71
CA SER A 66 11.83 -3.22 -6.92
C SER A 66 10.62 -2.76 -7.75
N ARG A 67 9.94 -3.68 -8.43
CA ARG A 67 8.69 -3.43 -9.16
C ARG A 67 7.52 -3.03 -8.24
N PHE A 68 7.61 -3.35 -6.95
CA PHE A 68 6.68 -2.88 -5.93
C PHE A 68 7.12 -1.51 -5.40
N SER A 69 6.23 -0.52 -5.48
CA SER A 69 6.48 0.82 -4.98
C SER A 69 5.24 1.41 -4.31
N GLY A 70 5.46 2.20 -3.26
CA GLY A 70 4.40 2.90 -2.55
C GLY A 70 4.38 4.38 -2.89
N SER A 71 3.20 5.00 -2.81
CA SER A 71 3.04 6.45 -2.84
C SER A 71 1.80 6.88 -2.07
N LYS A 72 1.52 8.18 -2.03
CA LYS A 72 0.29 8.74 -1.45
C LYS A 72 -0.33 9.72 -2.42
N ASP A 73 -1.65 9.80 -2.40
CA ASP A 73 -2.44 10.76 -3.13
C ASP A 73 -3.32 11.52 -2.13
N ALA A 74 -2.96 12.77 -1.88
CA ALA A 74 -3.68 13.63 -0.94
C ALA A 74 -5.06 14.05 -1.45
N SER A 75 -5.26 14.07 -2.78
CA SER A 75 -6.55 14.46 -3.38
C SER A 75 -7.64 13.42 -3.16
N THR A 76 -7.24 12.15 -3.09
CA THR A 76 -8.12 10.99 -2.83
C THR A 76 -7.98 10.45 -1.41
N ASN A 77 -7.17 11.11 -0.56
CA ASN A 77 -6.85 10.68 0.80
C ASN A 77 -6.39 9.22 0.90
N ALA A 78 -5.56 8.78 -0.05
CA ALA A 78 -5.23 7.37 -0.24
C ALA A 78 -3.72 7.10 -0.25
N GLY A 79 -3.34 5.98 0.37
CA GLY A 79 -2.07 5.32 0.11
C GLY A 79 -2.17 4.45 -1.14
N LEU A 80 -1.09 4.32 -1.89
CA LEU A 80 -1.06 3.60 -3.16
C LEU A 80 0.04 2.54 -3.15
N LEU A 81 -0.26 1.37 -3.72
CA LEU A 81 0.73 0.37 -4.12
C LEU A 81 0.70 0.28 -5.64
N LEU A 82 1.86 0.50 -6.25
CA LEU A 82 2.10 0.28 -7.67
C LEU A 82 2.96 -0.97 -7.82
N ILE A 83 2.46 -1.91 -8.62
CA ILE A 83 3.18 -3.11 -9.03
C ILE A 83 3.39 -2.99 -10.54
N SER A 84 4.62 -2.67 -10.96
CA SER A 84 4.96 -2.59 -12.38
C SER A 84 5.37 -3.96 -12.92
N GLY A 85 5.11 -4.23 -14.20
CA GLY A 85 5.56 -5.46 -14.83
C GLY A 85 5.01 -6.71 -14.14
N LEU A 86 3.68 -6.80 -14.01
CA LEU A 86 3.00 -7.89 -13.31
C LEU A 86 3.48 -9.27 -13.77
N GLN A 87 3.75 -10.13 -12.79
CA GLN A 87 4.12 -11.52 -12.98
C GLN A 87 3.03 -12.45 -12.43
N PRO A 88 2.94 -13.70 -12.88
CA PRO A 88 1.96 -14.66 -12.34
C PRO A 88 2.03 -14.80 -10.82
N GLU A 89 3.22 -14.66 -10.24
CA GLU A 89 3.43 -14.75 -8.80
C GLU A 89 2.89 -13.54 -8.03
N ASP A 90 2.44 -12.49 -8.70
CA ASP A 90 1.84 -11.30 -8.08
C ASP A 90 0.33 -11.47 -7.84
N GLU A 91 -0.29 -12.56 -8.32
CA GLU A 91 -1.67 -12.90 -7.98
C GLU A 91 -1.76 -13.31 -6.50
N ALA A 92 -2.46 -12.49 -5.72
CA ALA A 92 -2.55 -12.59 -4.27
C ALA A 92 -3.64 -11.66 -3.73
N ASP A 93 -4.01 -11.86 -2.46
CA ASP A 93 -4.70 -10.85 -1.69
C ASP A 93 -3.69 -9.81 -1.19
N TYR A 94 -4.10 -8.54 -1.23
CA TYR A 94 -3.28 -7.42 -0.80
C TYR A 94 -3.98 -6.64 0.29
N TYR A 95 -3.25 -6.34 1.38
CA TYR A 95 -3.79 -5.65 2.53
C TYR A 95 -2.98 -4.42 2.85
N CYS A 96 -3.65 -3.33 3.19
CA CYS A 96 -3.02 -2.14 3.72
C CYS A 96 -3.24 -1.98 5.22
N ALA A 97 -2.28 -1.35 5.88
CA ALA A 97 -2.41 -0.87 7.25
C ALA A 97 -1.82 0.54 7.36
N VAL A 98 -2.20 1.28 8.40
CA VAL A 98 -1.67 2.63 8.63
C VAL A 98 -1.21 2.84 10.06
N TRP A 99 -0.16 3.64 10.21
CA TRP A 99 0.36 4.05 11.51
C TRP A 99 0.59 5.57 11.55
N PRO A 100 0.20 6.28 12.62
CA PRO A 100 0.51 7.71 12.75
C PRO A 100 2.01 7.96 12.61
N SER A 101 2.39 8.90 11.75
CA SER A 101 3.78 9.29 11.58
C SER A 101 4.21 10.13 12.78
N SER A 102 5.41 9.88 13.33
CA SER A 102 6.03 10.72 14.35
C SER A 102 6.17 12.16 13.81
N GLY A 103 5.32 13.06 14.30
CA GLY A 103 5.15 14.43 13.78
C GLY A 103 3.68 14.83 13.54
N SER A 104 2.77 13.86 13.45
CA SER A 104 1.33 14.13 13.42
C SER A 104 0.81 14.38 14.83
N ARG A 105 0.51 15.64 15.17
CA ARG A 105 -0.39 15.91 16.29
C ARG A 105 -1.76 15.34 15.90
N ALA A 106 -2.23 14.34 16.64
CA ALA A 106 -3.62 13.94 16.59
C ALA A 106 -4.46 15.18 16.95
N GLN A 107 -5.31 15.61 16.03
CA GLN A 107 -6.53 16.35 16.37
C GLN A 107 -7.65 15.33 16.40
#